data_AF-A0A925SQC9-F1
#
_entry.id   AF-A0A925SQC9-F1
#
_cell.length_a   1.000
_cell.length_b   1.000
_cell.length_c   1.000
_cell.angle_alpha   90.00
_cell.angle_beta   90.00
_cell.angle_gamma   90.00
#
_symmetry.space_group_name_H-M   'P 1'
#
loop_
_entity.id
_entity.type
_entity.pdbx_description
1 polymer ?
#
loop_
_entity_poly.entity_id
_entity_poly.type
_entity_poly.pdbx_seq_one_letter_code
_entity_poly.pdbx_strand_id
1 'polypeptide(L)'
;MISIIEQFRQAMNNAGIDVPGEIIADSSLHRFTIPDDKSRSDNGWYVLHADDPAAGAFGCWKRQISETWSGKPYQTMTKAEKTAYAAKMEAVRREREAEQERIQAECRKWCLATWEKAKDATNANPYLKKKGVNSYGLKSFKDSLLVPVQDMAGVIHGMQFIAPDGTKKFKTGTNKTGHFYGIGEAKGATLCIAEGYATAASVHQATGYPVLVAFDAGNLKPVAESVKAKYPQLKIIICADNDQWTPGNPGLTKATEAARAVNGLLAIPVFQGVGRE
;
A
#
# COMPACT_ATOMS: atom_id res chain seq x y z
N MET A 1 -24.52 18.65 28.94
CA MET A 1 -24.08 17.41 28.27
C MET A 1 -23.04 17.83 27.24
N ILE A 2 -21.85 17.24 27.25
CA ILE A 2 -20.79 17.58 26.29
C ILE A 2 -21.25 17.15 24.89
N SER A 3 -21.04 17.97 23.86
CA SER A 3 -21.46 17.65 22.49
C SER A 3 -20.74 16.40 21.96
N ILE A 4 -21.33 15.70 20.98
CA ILE A 4 -20.71 14.55 20.32
C ILE A 4 -19.32 14.89 19.76
N ILE A 5 -19.19 16.07 19.17
CA ILE A 5 -17.92 16.57 18.63
C ILE A 5 -16.87 16.70 19.74
N GLU A 6 -17.26 17.22 20.90
CA GLU A 6 -16.33 17.43 22.01
C GLU A 6 -15.98 16.09 22.72
N GLN A 7 -16.92 15.15 22.80
CA GLN A 7 -16.62 13.78 23.25
C GLN A 7 -15.64 13.06 22.30
N PHE A 8 -15.81 13.22 20.99
CA PHE A 8 -14.90 12.68 19.99
C PHE A 8 -13.51 13.34 20.08
N ARG A 9 -13.44 14.67 20.19
CA ARG A 9 -12.20 15.40 20.44
C ARG A 9 -11.48 14.89 21.69
N GLN A 10 -12.21 14.69 22.77
CA GLN A 10 -11.63 14.18 24.01
C GLN A 10 -11.05 12.77 23.84
N ALA A 11 -11.71 11.89 23.07
CA ALA A 11 -11.17 10.58 22.75
C ALA A 11 -9.88 10.67 21.92
N MET A 12 -9.81 11.58 20.94
CA MET A 12 -8.60 11.83 20.15
C MET A 12 -7.44 12.34 21.04
N ASN A 13 -7.72 13.31 21.90
CA ASN A 13 -6.74 13.86 22.83
C ASN A 13 -6.20 12.80 23.81
N ASN A 14 -7.08 11.92 24.32
CA ASN A 14 -6.69 10.81 25.18
C ASN A 14 -5.78 9.81 24.48
N ALA A 15 -5.92 9.66 23.16
CA ALA A 15 -5.01 8.88 22.33
C ALA A 15 -3.75 9.64 21.89
N GLY A 16 -3.52 10.86 22.40
CA GLY A 16 -2.38 11.70 22.04
C GLY A 16 -2.46 12.32 20.65
N ILE A 17 -3.67 12.50 20.12
CA ILE A 17 -3.92 13.13 18.81
C ILE A 17 -4.67 14.44 19.03
N ASP A 18 -3.94 15.55 18.96
CA ASP A 18 -4.52 16.88 19.03
C ASP A 18 -4.91 17.39 17.63
N VAL A 19 -6.19 17.74 17.46
CA VAL A 19 -6.76 18.23 16.19
C VAL A 19 -6.74 19.75 16.16
N PRO A 20 -5.95 20.39 15.28
CA PRO A 20 -5.99 21.82 15.12
C PRO A 20 -7.31 22.23 14.46
N GLY A 21 -8.02 23.19 15.06
CA GLY A 21 -9.26 23.74 14.51
C GLY A 21 -10.50 22.88 14.76
N GLU A 22 -11.57 23.14 14.01
CA GLU A 22 -12.88 22.52 14.18
C GLU A 22 -12.92 21.07 13.64
N ILE A 23 -13.69 20.20 14.32
CA ILE A 23 -13.98 18.84 13.83
C ILE A 23 -15.29 18.87 13.05
N ILE A 24 -15.25 18.38 11.82
CA ILE A 24 -16.37 18.37 10.89
C ILE A 24 -16.99 16.97 10.86
N ALA A 25 -18.28 16.86 11.17
CA ALA A 25 -19.02 15.60 11.23
C ALA A 25 -19.78 15.31 9.91
N ASP A 26 -19.06 15.35 8.78
CA ASP A 26 -19.63 15.20 7.42
C ASP A 26 -19.46 13.79 6.83
N SER A 27 -19.13 12.80 7.66
CA SER A 27 -18.85 11.42 7.24
C SER A 27 -17.67 11.26 6.25
N SER A 28 -16.86 12.30 6.04
CA SER A 28 -15.70 12.29 5.14
C SER A 28 -14.38 12.15 5.90
N LEU A 29 -13.34 11.71 5.19
CA LEU A 29 -11.99 11.63 5.74
C LEU A 29 -11.35 13.01 5.78
N HIS A 30 -11.07 13.50 6.98
CA HIS A 30 -10.32 14.72 7.21
C HIS A 30 -8.88 14.36 7.58
N ARG A 31 -7.92 15.03 6.95
CA ARG A 31 -6.49 14.89 7.26
C ARG A 31 -5.93 16.21 7.73
N PHE A 32 -5.04 16.15 8.72
CA PHE A 32 -4.49 17.33 9.35
C PHE A 32 -3.07 17.08 9.88
N THR A 33 -2.30 18.14 10.00
CA THR A 33 -0.97 18.10 10.63
C THR A 33 -1.15 18.15 12.14
N ILE A 34 -0.66 17.13 12.86
CA ILE A 34 -0.67 17.09 14.33
C ILE A 34 0.39 18.08 14.84
N PRO A 35 0.14 18.81 15.95
CA PRO A 35 1.18 19.58 16.62
C PRO A 35 2.47 18.76 16.83
N ASP A 36 3.61 19.43 16.72
CA ASP A 36 4.97 18.84 16.79
C ASP A 36 5.38 17.93 15.62
N ASP A 37 4.48 17.65 14.67
CA ASP A 37 4.88 17.03 13.40
C ASP A 37 5.43 18.07 12.41
N LYS A 38 6.17 17.58 11.41
CA LYS A 38 6.65 18.40 10.30
C LYS A 38 5.46 19.10 9.64
N SER A 39 5.60 20.39 9.35
CA SER A 39 4.58 21.18 8.66
C SER A 39 4.11 20.48 7.38
N ARG A 40 2.78 20.42 7.17
CA ARG A 40 2.11 19.77 6.03
C ARG A 40 2.37 18.26 5.91
N SER A 41 2.63 17.59 7.03
CA SER A 41 2.80 16.13 7.06
C SER A 41 1.47 15.38 6.96
N ASP A 42 0.38 16.00 7.40
CA ASP A 42 -0.98 15.46 7.37
C ASP A 42 -1.10 14.04 7.93
N ASN A 43 -0.29 13.74 8.95
CA ASN A 43 -0.20 12.43 9.58
C ASN A 43 -1.45 12.08 10.40
N GLY A 44 -2.20 13.08 10.86
CA GLY A 44 -3.43 12.93 11.60
C GLY A 44 -4.62 12.77 10.66
N TRP A 45 -5.58 11.93 11.04
CA TRP A 45 -6.81 11.75 10.30
C TRP A 45 -8.00 11.44 11.22
N TYR A 46 -9.20 11.80 10.78
CA TYR A 46 -10.45 11.36 11.39
C TYR A 46 -11.60 11.25 10.38
N VAL A 47 -12.62 10.48 10.74
CA VAL A 47 -13.96 10.44 10.14
C VAL A 47 -14.96 10.45 11.29
N LEU A 48 -15.96 11.34 11.24
CA LEU A 48 -17.03 11.39 12.23
C LEU A 48 -18.40 11.35 11.53
N HIS A 49 -19.20 10.35 11.90
CA HIS A 49 -20.59 10.19 11.50
C HIS A 49 -21.49 10.73 12.63
N ALA A 50 -22.29 11.76 12.32
CA ALA A 50 -23.17 12.40 13.29
C ALA A 50 -24.51 11.66 13.52
N ASP A 51 -24.79 10.62 12.74
CA ASP A 51 -26.01 9.82 12.90
C ASP A 51 -26.11 9.18 14.28
N ASP A 52 -27.30 8.90 14.80
CA ASP A 52 -27.46 8.20 16.08
C ASP A 52 -27.31 6.65 15.91
N PRO A 53 -26.44 5.97 16.70
CA PRO A 53 -25.43 6.53 17.59
C PRO A 53 -24.24 7.07 16.80
N ALA A 54 -23.72 8.22 17.24
CA ALA A 54 -22.58 8.85 16.58
C ALA A 54 -21.39 7.91 16.63
N ALA A 55 -20.70 7.76 15.50
CA ALA A 55 -19.58 6.84 15.37
C ALA A 55 -18.48 7.47 14.55
N GLY A 56 -17.24 7.11 14.84
CA GLY A 56 -16.09 7.66 14.13
C GLY A 56 -14.87 6.77 14.22
N ALA A 57 -13.86 7.15 13.48
CA ALA A 57 -12.53 6.57 13.59
C ALA A 57 -11.49 7.68 13.45
N PHE A 58 -10.36 7.52 14.11
CA PHE A 58 -9.28 8.49 14.06
C PHE A 58 -7.93 7.82 14.22
N GLY A 59 -6.86 8.54 13.85
CA GLY A 59 -5.53 7.99 14.01
C GLY A 59 -4.40 8.93 13.63
N CYS A 60 -3.19 8.41 13.78
CA CYS A 60 -1.95 9.05 13.38
C CYS A 60 -1.03 8.00 12.74
N TRP A 61 -0.71 8.17 11.45
CA TRP A 61 0.14 7.20 10.75
C TRP A 61 1.58 7.17 11.27
N LYS A 62 2.15 8.33 11.60
CA LYS A 62 3.51 8.42 12.17
C LYS A 62 3.62 7.70 13.52
N ARG A 63 2.58 7.80 14.35
CA ARG A 63 2.52 7.20 15.68
C ARG A 63 1.92 5.79 15.68
N GLN A 64 1.49 5.29 14.51
CA GLN A 64 0.80 3.99 14.35
C GLN A 64 -0.45 3.84 15.22
N ILE A 65 -1.22 4.93 15.37
CA ILE A 65 -2.47 4.96 16.15
C ILE A 65 -3.65 4.85 15.17
N SER A 66 -4.61 3.98 15.48
CA SER A 66 -5.85 3.82 14.72
C SER A 66 -6.95 3.30 15.65
N GLU A 67 -7.86 4.18 16.05
CA GLU A 67 -8.91 3.89 17.02
C GLU A 67 -10.30 4.06 16.39
N THR A 68 -11.25 3.29 16.91
CA THR A 68 -12.69 3.49 16.61
C THR A 68 -13.37 4.12 17.81
N TRP A 69 -14.36 4.96 17.57
CA TRP A 69 -15.09 5.68 18.59
C TRP A 69 -16.60 5.58 18.39
N SER A 70 -17.34 5.54 19.49
CA SER A 70 -18.79 5.60 19.52
C SER A 70 -19.25 6.55 20.63
N GLY A 71 -20.19 7.43 20.31
CA GLY A 71 -20.84 8.34 21.25
C GLY A 71 -21.79 7.63 22.23
N LYS A 72 -22.11 6.36 21.97
CA LYS A 72 -22.82 5.48 22.90
C LYS A 72 -21.96 4.26 23.21
N PRO A 73 -21.55 4.06 24.47
CA PRO A 73 -20.78 2.86 24.83
C PRO A 73 -21.59 1.61 24.50
N TYR A 74 -20.99 0.68 23.76
CA TYR A 74 -21.67 -0.54 23.31
C TYR A 74 -22.30 -1.32 24.47
N GLN A 75 -21.69 -1.28 25.65
CA GLN A 75 -22.18 -1.94 26.88
C GLN A 75 -23.53 -1.37 27.35
N THR A 76 -23.80 -0.10 27.08
CA THR A 76 -25.03 0.61 27.48
C THR A 76 -26.17 0.49 26.47
N MET A 77 -25.90 -0.10 25.29
CA MET A 77 -26.91 -0.30 24.25
C MET A 77 -27.82 -1.49 24.57
N THR A 78 -29.12 -1.30 24.36
CA THR A 78 -30.10 -2.40 24.43
C THR A 78 -29.86 -3.43 23.33
N LYS A 79 -30.45 -4.62 23.46
CA LYS A 79 -30.33 -5.66 22.42
C LYS A 79 -30.83 -5.16 21.06
N ALA A 80 -31.95 -4.44 21.03
CA ALA A 80 -32.51 -3.88 19.80
C ALA A 80 -31.57 -2.84 19.16
N GLU A 81 -30.96 -1.97 19.96
CA GLU A 81 -30.00 -0.98 19.49
C GLU A 81 -28.73 -1.62 18.94
N LYS A 82 -28.22 -2.68 19.58
CA LYS A 82 -27.07 -3.45 19.09
C LYS A 82 -27.36 -4.11 17.74
N THR A 83 -28.54 -4.70 17.58
CA THR A 83 -28.97 -5.31 16.32
C THR A 83 -29.11 -4.27 15.21
N ALA A 84 -29.73 -3.11 15.50
CA ALA A 84 -29.86 -2.01 14.54
C ALA A 84 -28.49 -1.45 14.13
N TYR A 85 -27.58 -1.26 15.09
CA TYR A 85 -26.21 -0.82 14.83
C TYR A 85 -25.44 -1.81 13.95
N ALA A 86 -25.48 -3.11 14.28
CA ALA A 86 -24.83 -4.14 13.48
C ALA A 86 -25.39 -4.19 12.05
N ALA A 87 -26.71 -4.08 11.88
CA ALA A 87 -27.34 -4.03 10.56
C ALA A 87 -26.90 -2.79 9.76
N LYS A 88 -26.80 -1.63 10.40
CA LYS A 88 -26.30 -0.40 9.77
C LYS A 88 -24.83 -0.53 9.35
N MET A 89 -23.98 -1.05 10.23
CA MET A 89 -22.56 -1.27 9.93
C MET A 89 -22.36 -2.25 8.77
N GLU A 90 -23.16 -3.32 8.73
CA GLU A 90 -23.14 -4.29 7.63
C GLU A 90 -23.63 -3.65 6.31
N ALA A 91 -24.67 -2.81 6.34
CA ALA A 91 -25.13 -2.08 5.16
C ALA A 91 -24.05 -1.11 4.63
N VAL A 92 -23.45 -0.30 5.50
CA VAL A 92 -22.35 0.62 5.14
C VAL A 92 -21.14 -0.16 4.62
N ARG A 93 -20.82 -1.30 5.22
CA ARG A 93 -19.75 -2.18 4.75
C ARG A 93 -20.04 -2.68 3.34
N ARG A 94 -21.25 -3.18 3.07
CA ARG A 94 -21.66 -3.65 1.73
C ARG A 94 -21.61 -2.55 0.69
N GLU A 95 -22.09 -1.35 1.02
CA GLU A 95 -22.03 -0.19 0.12
C GLU A 95 -20.58 0.18 -0.21
N ARG A 96 -19.69 0.20 0.79
CA ARG A 96 -18.25 0.46 0.59
C ARG A 96 -17.59 -0.64 -0.25
N GLU A 97 -17.89 -1.90 0.01
CA GLU A 97 -17.37 -3.04 -0.76
C GLU A 97 -17.83 -2.95 -2.23
N ALA A 98 -19.11 -2.66 -2.47
CA ALA A 98 -19.65 -2.50 -3.82
C ALA A 98 -19.03 -1.31 -4.57
N GLU A 99 -18.86 -0.15 -3.90
CA GLU A 99 -18.21 1.01 -4.50
C GLU A 99 -16.72 0.74 -4.82
N GLN A 100 -16.02 0.07 -3.90
CA GLN A 100 -14.62 -0.33 -4.14
C GLN A 100 -14.52 -1.30 -5.32
N GLU A 101 -15.43 -2.28 -5.41
CA GLU A 101 -15.47 -3.21 -6.54
C GLU A 101 -15.70 -2.46 -7.86
N ARG A 102 -16.61 -1.48 -7.88
CA ARG A 102 -16.86 -0.63 -9.06
C ARG A 102 -15.61 0.15 -9.46
N ILE A 103 -14.97 0.85 -8.52
CA ILE A 103 -13.75 1.63 -8.77
C ILE A 103 -12.62 0.71 -9.29
N GLN A 104 -12.47 -0.49 -8.72
CA GLN A 104 -11.47 -1.46 -9.16
C GLN A 104 -11.79 -2.00 -10.55
N ALA A 105 -13.06 -2.31 -10.86
CA ALA A 105 -13.48 -2.76 -12.18
C ALA A 105 -13.22 -1.71 -13.27
N GLU A 106 -13.54 -0.45 -13.00
CA GLU A 106 -13.22 0.68 -13.88
C GLU A 106 -11.70 0.84 -14.07
N CYS A 107 -10.93 0.71 -12.99
CA CYS A 107 -9.47 0.72 -13.04
C CYS A 107 -8.92 -0.40 -13.92
N ARG A 108 -9.36 -1.64 -13.74
CA ARG A 108 -8.94 -2.81 -14.55
C ARG A 108 -9.20 -2.58 -16.03
N LYS A 109 -10.42 -2.19 -16.37
CA LYS A 109 -10.83 -1.91 -17.76
C LYS A 109 -9.95 -0.84 -18.41
N TRP A 110 -9.71 0.25 -17.70
CA TRP A 110 -8.87 1.34 -18.20
C TRP A 110 -7.40 0.91 -18.35
N CYS A 111 -6.86 0.16 -17.37
CA CYS A 111 -5.48 -0.30 -17.38
C CYS A 111 -5.22 -1.27 -18.53
N LEU A 112 -6.12 -2.22 -18.79
CA LEU A 112 -6.01 -3.15 -19.91
C LEU A 112 -6.02 -2.40 -21.25
N ALA A 113 -7.00 -1.53 -21.48
CA ALA A 113 -7.09 -0.76 -22.72
C ALA A 113 -5.88 0.16 -22.95
N THR A 114 -5.29 0.69 -21.87
CA THR A 114 -4.07 1.51 -21.95
C THR A 114 -2.84 0.64 -22.24
N TRP A 115 -2.73 -0.53 -21.60
CA TRP A 115 -1.65 -1.48 -21.80
C TRP A 115 -1.57 -1.98 -23.23
N GLU A 116 -2.70 -2.35 -23.84
CA GLU A 116 -2.78 -2.82 -25.23
C GLU A 116 -2.36 -1.76 -26.25
N LYS A 117 -2.66 -0.48 -25.97
CA LYS A 117 -2.30 0.65 -26.85
C LYS A 117 -0.89 1.17 -26.61
N ALA A 118 -0.28 0.85 -25.47
CA ALA A 118 1.03 1.36 -25.10
C ALA A 118 2.14 0.62 -25.85
N LYS A 119 3.17 1.38 -26.21
CA LYS A 119 4.37 0.84 -26.89
C LYS A 119 5.30 0.22 -25.87
N ASP A 120 6.12 -0.72 -26.29
CA ASP A 120 7.12 -1.29 -25.39
C ASP A 120 8.14 -0.24 -24.97
N ALA A 121 8.49 -0.24 -23.69
CA ALA A 121 9.52 0.63 -23.17
C ALA A 121 10.90 0.07 -23.55
N THR A 122 11.81 0.96 -23.90
CA THR A 122 13.19 0.60 -24.21
C THR A 122 14.12 1.07 -23.09
N ASN A 123 15.32 0.49 -23.04
CA ASN A 123 16.40 0.93 -22.14
C ASN A 123 16.83 2.39 -22.39
N ALA A 124 16.32 3.03 -23.45
CA ALA A 124 16.54 4.45 -23.70
C ALA A 124 15.80 5.36 -22.70
N ASN A 125 14.80 4.85 -21.97
CA ASN A 125 14.01 5.64 -21.03
C ASN A 125 14.88 6.31 -19.94
N PRO A 126 14.65 7.60 -19.62
CA PRO A 126 15.47 8.33 -18.66
C PRO A 126 15.54 7.71 -17.25
N TYR A 127 14.42 7.20 -16.75
CA TYR A 127 14.38 6.56 -15.42
C TYR A 127 15.21 5.28 -15.41
N LEU A 128 15.07 4.43 -16.42
CA LEU A 128 15.82 3.18 -16.55
C LEU A 128 17.32 3.42 -16.63
N LYS A 129 17.74 4.39 -17.46
CA LYS A 129 19.15 4.83 -17.55
C LYS A 129 19.69 5.32 -16.23
N LYS A 130 18.96 6.23 -15.57
CA LYS A 130 19.36 6.79 -14.27
C LYS A 130 19.50 5.70 -13.20
N LYS A 131 18.66 4.67 -13.26
CA LYS A 131 18.70 3.53 -12.34
C LYS A 131 19.66 2.41 -12.76
N GLY A 132 20.23 2.46 -13.97
CA GLY A 132 21.15 1.42 -14.47
C GLY A 132 20.47 0.07 -14.69
N VAL A 133 19.17 0.06 -15.00
CA VAL A 133 18.38 -1.16 -15.16
C VAL A 133 17.71 -1.26 -16.53
N ASN A 134 17.46 -2.48 -16.99
CA ASN A 134 16.83 -2.79 -18.25
C ASN A 134 15.30 -2.74 -18.16
N SER A 135 14.68 -2.58 -19.33
CA SER A 135 13.25 -2.76 -19.53
C SER A 135 12.94 -4.25 -19.69
N TYR A 136 12.43 -4.84 -18.62
CA TYR A 136 11.81 -6.17 -18.62
C TYR A 136 10.31 -6.02 -18.77
N GLY A 137 9.78 -6.20 -19.99
CA GLY A 137 8.35 -6.27 -20.29
C GLY A 137 7.54 -5.01 -19.98
N LEU A 138 8.20 -3.88 -19.71
CA LEU A 138 7.52 -2.61 -19.44
C LEU A 138 6.99 -1.99 -20.73
N LYS A 139 5.96 -1.17 -20.59
CA LYS A 139 5.44 -0.31 -21.66
C LYS A 139 5.65 1.16 -21.34
N SER A 140 5.53 2.02 -22.36
CA SER A 140 5.64 3.47 -22.25
C SER A 140 4.35 4.14 -22.69
N PHE A 141 3.90 5.12 -21.91
CA PHE A 141 2.74 5.96 -22.20
C PHE A 141 3.00 7.39 -21.72
N LYS A 142 2.96 8.35 -22.65
CA LYS A 142 3.21 9.79 -22.38
C LYS A 142 4.47 10.00 -21.51
N ASP A 143 5.59 9.46 -21.97
CA ASP A 143 6.92 9.48 -21.33
C ASP A 143 7.05 8.78 -19.97
N SER A 144 5.95 8.25 -19.42
CA SER A 144 5.97 7.43 -18.21
C SER A 144 6.12 5.95 -18.57
N LEU A 145 6.87 5.22 -17.76
CA LEU A 145 6.85 3.76 -17.78
C LEU A 145 5.56 3.26 -17.15
N LEU A 146 5.01 2.20 -17.73
CA LEU A 146 3.87 1.45 -17.23
C LEU A 146 4.37 0.13 -16.66
N VAL A 147 4.08 -0.10 -15.38
CA VAL A 147 4.31 -1.37 -14.69
C VAL A 147 2.94 -1.92 -14.26
N PRO A 148 2.45 -3.01 -14.88
CA PRO A 148 1.13 -3.54 -14.59
C PRO A 148 1.14 -4.25 -13.25
N VAL A 149 0.09 -4.05 -12.46
CA VAL A 149 -0.16 -4.77 -11.21
C VAL A 149 -1.02 -5.97 -11.55
N GLN A 150 -0.48 -7.18 -11.40
CA GLN A 150 -1.09 -8.41 -11.89
C GLN A 150 -1.27 -9.47 -10.80
N ASP A 151 -2.18 -10.41 -11.03
CA ASP A 151 -2.30 -11.62 -10.22
C ASP A 151 -1.46 -12.79 -10.79
N MET A 152 -1.53 -13.93 -10.11
CA MET A 152 -0.86 -15.17 -10.54
C MET A 152 -1.37 -15.76 -11.87
N ALA A 153 -2.46 -15.23 -12.43
CA ALA A 153 -2.99 -15.61 -13.75
C ALA A 153 -2.60 -14.59 -14.84
N GLY A 154 -1.89 -13.51 -14.48
CA GLY A 154 -1.50 -12.44 -15.40
C GLY A 154 -2.59 -11.40 -15.65
N VAL A 155 -3.71 -11.45 -14.92
CA VAL A 155 -4.80 -10.47 -15.07
C VAL A 155 -4.37 -9.16 -14.44
N ILE A 156 -4.58 -8.05 -15.16
CA ILE A 156 -4.23 -6.70 -14.68
C ILE A 156 -5.28 -6.19 -13.70
N HIS A 157 -4.85 -5.90 -12.47
CA HIS A 157 -5.63 -5.31 -11.37
C HIS A 157 -5.33 -3.83 -11.12
N GLY A 158 -4.36 -3.27 -11.85
CA GLY A 158 -4.07 -1.85 -11.89
C GLY A 158 -2.74 -1.54 -12.56
N MET A 159 -2.23 -0.32 -12.37
CA MET A 159 -1.05 0.16 -13.08
C MET A 159 -0.26 1.15 -12.23
N GLN A 160 1.05 0.95 -12.14
CA GLN A 160 2.00 1.95 -11.68
C GLN A 160 2.57 2.72 -12.89
N PHE A 161 2.65 4.03 -12.74
CA PHE A 161 3.30 4.95 -13.65
C PHE A 161 4.60 5.41 -13.01
N ILE A 162 5.70 5.34 -13.74
CA ILE A 162 6.98 5.90 -13.33
C ILE A 162 7.34 7.01 -14.31
N ALA A 163 7.27 8.26 -13.86
CA ALA A 163 7.65 9.42 -14.64
C ALA A 163 9.18 9.50 -14.83
N PRO A 164 9.69 10.27 -15.82
CA PRO A 164 11.12 10.39 -16.09
C PRO A 164 11.98 10.86 -14.91
N ASP A 165 11.39 11.66 -14.01
CA ASP A 165 12.03 12.16 -12.78
C ASP A 165 12.12 11.08 -11.67
N GLY A 166 11.44 9.95 -11.84
CA GLY A 166 11.31 8.87 -10.88
C GLY A 166 10.08 8.96 -9.99
N THR A 167 9.20 9.95 -10.18
CA THR A 167 7.92 10.04 -9.47
C THR A 167 7.05 8.85 -9.85
N LYS A 168 6.61 8.09 -8.84
CA LYS A 168 5.77 6.91 -9.00
C LYS A 168 4.34 7.21 -8.57
N LYS A 169 3.36 6.89 -9.40
CA LYS A 169 1.93 7.03 -9.09
C LYS A 169 1.18 5.78 -9.52
N PHE A 170 0.06 5.49 -8.85
CA PHE A 170 -0.85 4.43 -9.27
C PHE A 170 -2.10 5.00 -9.89
N LYS A 171 -2.71 4.28 -10.83
CA LYS A 171 -4.08 4.57 -11.26
C LYS A 171 -5.01 4.39 -10.06
N THR A 172 -5.87 5.38 -9.80
CA THR A 172 -6.94 5.26 -8.79
C THR A 172 -7.77 4.00 -9.04
N GLY A 173 -7.95 3.20 -7.98
CA GLY A 173 -8.58 1.88 -8.03
C GLY A 173 -7.63 0.71 -8.25
N THR A 174 -6.31 0.94 -8.31
CA THR A 174 -5.33 -0.15 -8.37
C THR A 174 -5.41 -1.00 -7.11
N ASN A 175 -5.70 -2.29 -7.26
CA ASN A 175 -5.65 -3.26 -6.17
C ASN A 175 -4.23 -3.86 -6.09
N LYS A 176 -3.43 -3.38 -5.14
CA LYS A 176 -2.03 -3.82 -4.96
C LYS A 176 -1.89 -5.05 -4.08
N THR A 177 -2.74 -5.19 -3.07
CA THR A 177 -2.57 -6.20 -2.02
C THR A 177 -2.53 -7.60 -2.62
N GLY A 178 -1.41 -8.31 -2.43
CA GLY A 178 -1.15 -9.64 -2.98
C GLY A 178 -0.84 -9.69 -4.49
N HIS A 179 -0.98 -8.56 -5.20
CA HIS A 179 -0.68 -8.43 -6.62
C HIS A 179 0.73 -7.89 -6.84
N PHE A 180 1.33 -8.21 -7.98
CA PHE A 180 2.75 -7.98 -8.24
C PHE A 180 3.02 -7.76 -9.73
N TYR A 181 4.28 -7.50 -10.08
CA TYR A 181 4.77 -7.59 -11.46
C TYR A 181 5.91 -8.60 -11.56
N GLY A 182 5.87 -9.49 -12.55
CA GLY A 182 6.90 -10.51 -12.76
C GLY A 182 7.99 -10.05 -13.73
N ILE A 183 9.25 -10.26 -13.35
CA ILE A 183 10.42 -10.12 -14.21
C ILE A 183 11.06 -11.50 -14.41
N GLY A 184 11.30 -11.87 -15.66
CA GLY A 184 11.89 -13.16 -16.02
C GLY A 184 10.91 -14.34 -15.92
N GLU A 185 11.36 -15.51 -16.37
CA GLU A 185 10.57 -16.74 -16.37
C GLU A 185 10.93 -17.63 -15.18
N ALA A 186 9.94 -18.29 -14.59
CA ALA A 186 10.14 -19.25 -13.51
C ALA A 186 10.72 -20.58 -14.03
N LYS A 187 12.02 -20.59 -14.35
CA LYS A 187 12.73 -21.78 -14.88
C LYS A 187 13.32 -22.69 -13.80
N GLY A 188 13.21 -22.33 -12.53
CA GLY A 188 13.86 -23.05 -11.45
C GLY A 188 13.12 -22.95 -10.12
N ALA A 189 13.72 -23.53 -9.08
CA ALA A 189 13.11 -23.61 -7.76
C ALA A 189 13.28 -22.34 -6.92
N THR A 190 13.89 -21.26 -7.45
CA THR A 190 14.19 -20.03 -6.70
C THR A 190 13.45 -18.84 -7.31
N LEU A 191 12.81 -18.06 -6.45
CA LEU A 191 12.11 -16.83 -6.80
C LEU A 191 12.53 -15.72 -5.85
N CYS A 192 12.86 -14.55 -6.40
CA CYS A 192 13.11 -13.36 -5.59
C CYS A 192 11.87 -12.47 -5.52
N ILE A 193 11.70 -11.71 -4.44
CA ILE A 193 10.66 -10.69 -4.30
C ILE A 193 11.33 -9.42 -3.82
N ALA A 194 11.15 -8.33 -4.56
CA ALA A 194 11.69 -7.02 -4.23
C ALA A 194 10.58 -5.97 -4.18
N GLU A 195 10.81 -4.90 -3.42
CA GLU A 195 9.82 -3.83 -3.27
C GLU A 195 9.55 -3.08 -4.59
N GLY A 196 10.58 -2.48 -5.18
CA GLY A 196 10.46 -1.64 -6.36
C GLY A 196 10.95 -2.31 -7.64
N TYR A 197 10.46 -1.81 -8.79
CA TYR A 197 10.89 -2.29 -10.11
C TYR A 197 12.40 -2.24 -10.31
N ALA A 198 13.05 -1.13 -9.95
CA ALA A 198 14.49 -0.98 -10.16
C ALA A 198 15.28 -2.01 -9.37
N THR A 199 14.95 -2.22 -8.09
CA THR A 199 15.56 -3.24 -7.25
C THR A 199 15.33 -4.64 -7.81
N ALA A 200 14.11 -4.95 -8.25
CA ALA A 200 13.80 -6.24 -8.88
C ALA A 200 14.59 -6.47 -10.17
N ALA A 201 14.68 -5.47 -11.03
CA ALA A 201 15.43 -5.52 -12.28
C ALA A 201 16.93 -5.69 -12.03
N SER A 202 17.50 -4.99 -11.03
CA SER A 202 18.91 -5.18 -10.62
C SER A 202 19.17 -6.60 -10.12
N VAL A 203 18.29 -7.16 -9.29
CA VAL A 203 18.40 -8.55 -8.83
C VAL A 203 18.33 -9.52 -9.99
N HIS A 204 17.39 -9.33 -10.92
CA HIS A 204 17.28 -10.19 -12.11
C HIS A 204 18.54 -10.09 -13.00
N GLN A 205 19.05 -8.89 -13.24
CA GLN A 205 20.28 -8.67 -14.01
C GLN A 205 21.50 -9.37 -13.40
N ALA A 206 21.61 -9.34 -12.07
CA ALA A 206 22.77 -9.90 -11.38
C ALA A 206 22.71 -11.43 -11.24
N THR A 207 21.50 -12.01 -11.15
CA THR A 207 21.33 -13.42 -10.77
C THR A 207 20.69 -14.28 -11.86
N GLY A 208 19.97 -13.70 -12.81
CA GLY A 208 19.10 -14.39 -13.75
C GLY A 208 17.84 -15.00 -13.13
N TYR A 209 17.62 -14.91 -11.81
CA TYR A 209 16.45 -15.48 -11.15
C TYR A 209 15.18 -14.70 -11.48
N PRO A 210 14.00 -15.35 -11.58
CA PRO A 210 12.74 -14.65 -11.67
C PRO A 210 12.53 -13.78 -10.43
N VAL A 211 12.00 -12.58 -10.61
CA VAL A 211 11.79 -11.61 -9.53
C VAL A 211 10.39 -11.03 -9.60
N LEU A 212 9.68 -10.99 -8.47
CA LEU A 212 8.41 -10.28 -8.35
C LEU A 212 8.62 -8.89 -7.74
N VAL A 213 7.97 -7.89 -8.31
CA VAL A 213 7.88 -6.53 -7.78
C VAL A 213 6.63 -6.44 -6.91
N ALA A 214 6.81 -6.19 -5.61
CA ALA A 214 5.71 -6.04 -4.66
C ALA A 214 5.12 -4.62 -4.62
N PHE A 215 5.76 -3.65 -5.26
CA PHE A 215 5.39 -2.24 -5.37
C PHE A 215 5.56 -1.36 -4.12
N ASP A 216 5.46 -1.93 -2.92
CA ASP A 216 5.75 -1.27 -1.65
C ASP A 216 6.07 -2.30 -0.53
N ALA A 217 6.72 -1.83 0.53
CA ALA A 217 7.11 -2.66 1.68
C ALA A 217 5.94 -3.40 2.33
N GLY A 218 4.76 -2.78 2.39
CA GLY A 218 3.56 -3.36 3.00
C GLY A 218 3.02 -4.56 2.23
N ASN A 219 3.28 -4.62 0.93
CA ASN A 219 2.81 -5.67 0.04
C ASN A 219 3.78 -6.85 -0.12
N LEU A 220 5.01 -6.76 0.41
CA LEU A 220 5.99 -7.87 0.37
C LEU A 220 5.43 -9.16 0.97
N LYS A 221 4.82 -9.07 2.15
CA LYS A 221 4.25 -10.23 2.85
C LYS A 221 3.05 -10.84 2.11
N PRO A 222 2.00 -10.07 1.74
CA PRO A 222 0.89 -10.61 0.95
C PRO A 222 1.32 -11.31 -0.36
N VAL A 223 2.27 -10.72 -1.09
CA VAL A 223 2.81 -11.32 -2.32
C VAL A 223 3.56 -12.62 -2.02
N ALA A 224 4.44 -12.61 -1.01
CA ALA A 224 5.18 -13.80 -0.62
C ALA A 224 4.25 -14.96 -0.21
N GLU A 225 3.24 -14.68 0.62
CA GLU A 225 2.26 -15.67 1.09
C GLU A 225 1.45 -16.25 -0.09
N SER A 226 1.02 -15.40 -1.02
CA SER A 226 0.27 -15.82 -2.22
C SER A 226 1.08 -16.77 -3.09
N VAL A 227 2.37 -16.47 -3.29
CA VAL A 227 3.28 -17.35 -4.04
C VAL A 227 3.50 -18.66 -3.29
N LYS A 228 3.79 -18.60 -1.99
CA LYS A 228 4.10 -19.79 -1.18
C LYS A 228 2.92 -20.75 -1.12
N ALA A 229 1.69 -20.22 -1.01
CA ALA A 229 0.48 -21.03 -1.03
C ALA A 229 0.31 -21.79 -2.35
N LYS A 230 0.61 -21.14 -3.49
CA LYS A 230 0.49 -21.76 -4.82
C LYS A 230 1.67 -22.69 -5.16
N TYR A 231 2.87 -22.36 -4.68
CA TYR A 231 4.11 -23.11 -4.96
C TYR A 231 4.91 -23.36 -3.67
N PRO A 232 4.47 -24.32 -2.83
CA PRO A 232 5.08 -24.57 -1.51
C PRO A 232 6.57 -24.94 -1.56
N GLN A 233 7.02 -25.52 -2.67
CA GLN A 233 8.40 -25.97 -2.88
C GLN A 233 9.36 -24.86 -3.33
N LEU A 234 8.86 -23.67 -3.70
CA LEU A 234 9.75 -22.58 -4.11
C LEU A 234 10.57 -22.08 -2.93
N LYS A 235 11.87 -21.90 -3.18
CA LYS A 235 12.79 -21.11 -2.36
C LYS A 235 12.51 -19.64 -2.66
N ILE A 236 11.88 -18.96 -1.72
CA ILE A 236 11.57 -17.53 -1.84
C ILE A 236 12.68 -16.74 -1.15
N ILE A 237 13.23 -15.76 -1.86
CA ILE A 237 14.22 -14.81 -1.33
C ILE A 237 13.58 -13.41 -1.34
N ILE A 238 13.42 -12.81 -0.17
CA ILE A 238 12.97 -11.42 -0.06
C ILE A 238 14.21 -10.52 -0.15
N CYS A 239 14.23 -9.63 -1.14
CA CYS A 239 15.30 -8.67 -1.37
C CYS A 239 14.90 -7.34 -0.74
N ALA A 240 15.49 -7.01 0.41
CA ALA A 240 15.23 -5.76 1.10
C ALA A 240 15.82 -4.57 0.32
N ASP A 241 15.08 -3.47 0.24
CA ASP A 241 15.69 -2.17 -0.03
C ASP A 241 16.34 -1.70 1.28
N ASN A 242 17.65 -1.44 1.28
CA ASN A 242 18.33 -0.98 2.48
C ASN A 242 18.33 0.54 2.51
N ASP A 243 17.18 1.11 2.88
CA ASP A 243 17.02 2.52 3.23
C ASP A 243 17.66 2.80 4.60
N GLN A 244 18.96 2.55 4.73
CA GLN A 244 19.73 2.67 5.98
C GLN A 244 19.65 4.07 6.63
N TRP A 245 19.18 5.07 5.89
CA TRP A 245 19.04 6.46 6.32
C TRP A 245 17.61 6.85 6.74
N THR A 246 16.63 5.96 6.59
CA THR A 246 15.25 6.19 7.05
C THR A 246 15.10 5.73 8.50
N PRO A 247 14.66 6.61 9.43
CA PRO A 247 14.41 6.21 10.82
C PRO A 247 13.49 4.98 10.91
N GLY A 248 13.95 3.93 11.58
CA GLY A 248 13.22 2.67 11.75
C GLY A 248 13.34 1.66 10.61
N ASN A 249 14.04 1.97 9.52
CA ASN A 249 14.28 1.11 8.35
C ASN A 249 13.08 0.20 8.01
N PRO A 250 11.92 0.79 7.67
CA PRO A 250 10.68 0.03 7.47
C PRO A 250 10.80 -1.02 6.35
N GLY A 251 11.62 -0.76 5.32
CA GLY A 251 11.92 -1.72 4.25
C GLY A 251 12.53 -3.01 4.79
N LEU A 252 13.55 -2.93 5.65
CA LEU A 252 14.18 -4.10 6.26
C LEU A 252 13.22 -4.83 7.22
N THR A 253 12.48 -4.09 8.05
CA THR A 253 11.50 -4.68 8.98
C THR A 253 10.44 -5.48 8.22
N LYS A 254 9.83 -4.88 7.19
CA LYS A 254 8.79 -5.54 6.39
C LYS A 254 9.32 -6.69 5.55
N ALA A 255 10.52 -6.56 4.99
CA ALA A 255 11.18 -7.64 4.28
C ALA A 255 11.47 -8.84 5.21
N THR A 256 11.89 -8.56 6.45
CA THR A 256 12.11 -9.59 7.48
C THR A 256 10.81 -10.29 7.88
N GLU A 257 9.73 -9.52 8.11
CA GLU A 257 8.39 -10.05 8.38
C GLU A 257 7.91 -10.97 7.24
N ALA A 258 8.07 -10.53 5.99
CA ALA A 258 7.69 -11.30 4.82
C ALA A 258 8.49 -12.60 4.68
N ALA A 259 9.82 -12.55 4.86
CA ALA A 259 10.67 -13.73 4.79
C ALA A 259 10.28 -14.78 5.84
N ARG A 260 10.04 -14.34 7.09
CA ARG A 260 9.59 -15.22 8.17
C ARG A 260 8.24 -15.85 7.89
N ALA A 261 7.28 -15.09 7.35
CA ALA A 261 5.92 -15.58 7.09
C ALA A 261 5.88 -16.77 6.12
N VAL A 262 6.87 -16.90 5.23
CA VAL A 262 6.91 -17.97 4.20
C VAL A 262 8.05 -18.96 4.38
N ASN A 263 8.76 -18.90 5.52
CA ASN A 263 10.02 -19.63 5.74
C ASN A 263 11.01 -19.43 4.58
N GLY A 264 11.11 -18.17 4.12
CA GLY A 264 11.96 -17.71 3.03
C GLY A 264 13.31 -17.19 3.53
N LEU A 265 14.18 -16.85 2.58
CA LEU A 265 15.47 -16.21 2.82
C LEU A 265 15.32 -14.69 2.74
N LEU A 266 16.22 -13.97 3.39
CA LEU A 266 16.32 -12.51 3.32
C LEU A 266 17.68 -12.14 2.72
N ALA A 267 17.66 -11.34 1.66
CA ALA A 267 18.85 -10.74 1.06
C ALA A 267 18.88 -9.26 1.40
N ILE A 268 19.97 -8.81 2.03
CA ILE A 268 20.19 -7.41 2.45
C ILE A 268 21.41 -6.89 1.70
N PRO A 269 21.31 -5.78 0.96
CA PRO A 269 22.46 -5.20 0.29
C PRO A 269 23.41 -4.55 1.30
N VAL A 270 24.71 -4.81 1.14
CA VAL A 270 25.79 -4.20 1.91
C VAL A 270 26.42 -3.10 1.06
N PHE A 271 26.18 -1.84 1.43
CA PHE A 271 26.78 -0.69 0.76
C PHE A 271 28.07 -0.29 1.48
N GLN A 272 29.23 -0.71 0.97
CA GLN A 272 30.52 -0.22 1.47
C GLN A 272 30.86 1.12 0.81
N GLY A 273 31.20 2.14 1.60
CA GLY A 273 31.82 3.38 1.11
C GLY A 273 30.90 4.45 0.52
N VAL A 274 29.58 4.34 0.64
CA VAL A 274 28.64 5.36 0.11
C VAL A 274 28.36 6.41 1.20
N GLY A 275 29.17 7.46 1.23
CA GLY A 275 28.89 8.66 2.04
C GLY A 275 27.63 9.38 1.55
N ARG A 276 26.99 10.16 2.42
CA ARG A 276 25.88 11.07 2.02
C ARG A 276 26.35 11.96 0.87
N GLU A 277 25.64 11.91 -0.26
CA GLU A 277 25.52 13.07 -1.16
C GLU A 277 24.42 14.01 -0.62
#